data_AF-A0A7X8VNJ5-F1
#
_entry.id   AF-A0A7X8VNJ5-F1
#
_cell.length_a   1.000
_cell.length_b   1.000
_cell.length_c   1.000
_cell.angle_alpha   90.00
_cell.angle_beta   90.00
_cell.angle_gamma   90.00
#
_symmetry.space_group_name_H-M   'P 1'
#
loop_
_entity.id
_entity.type
_entity.pdbx_description
1 polymer ?
#
loop_
_entity_poly.entity_id
_entity_poly.type
_entity_poly.pdbx_seq_one_letter_code
_entity_poly.pdbx_strand_id
1 'polypeptide(L)' 'MNNPYEEKIRLWLQHPPKPRFPKPLNLPPFKKQSFRSYAEMNAWKRQYLLRIAEQGGLTWSF' A
#
# COMPACT_ATOMS: atom_id res chain seq x y z
N MET A 1 -31.37 -0.43 -29.26
CA MET A 1 -31.28 -0.96 -27.88
C MET A 1 -29.85 -0.74 -27.42
N ASN A 2 -29.62 -0.01 -26.33
CA ASN A 2 -28.25 0.22 -25.83
C ASN A 2 -27.67 -1.10 -25.32
N ASN A 3 -26.39 -1.32 -25.59
CA ASN A 3 -25.64 -2.44 -25.07
C ASN A 3 -25.48 -2.29 -23.54
N PRO A 4 -25.96 -3.23 -22.72
CA PRO A 4 -25.85 -3.15 -21.25
C PRO A 4 -24.42 -2.95 -20.74
N TYR A 5 -23.41 -3.40 -21.49
CA TYR A 5 -22.00 -3.18 -21.16
C TYR A 5 -21.58 -1.71 -21.32
N GLU A 6 -22.05 -1.03 -22.37
CA GLU A 6 -21.73 0.38 -22.62
C GLU A 6 -22.39 1.28 -21.56
N GLU A 7 -23.62 0.96 -21.16
CA GLU A 7 -24.33 1.66 -20.09
C GLU A 7 -23.58 1.55 -18.75
N LYS A 8 -23.09 0.36 -18.43
CA LYS A 8 -22.27 0.11 -17.22
C LYS A 8 -20.96 0.89 -17.24
N ILE A 9 -20.28 0.94 -18.38
CA ILE A 9 -19.03 1.71 -18.54
C ILE A 9 -19.31 3.20 -18.38
N ARG A 10 -20.39 3.73 -18.98
CA ARG A 10 -20.79 5.14 -18.80
C ARG A 10 -21.08 5.48 -17.34
N LEU A 11 -21.79 4.62 -16.63
CA LEU A 11 -22.04 4.78 -15.20
C LEU A 11 -20.74 4.81 -14.38
N TRP A 12 -19.78 3.95 -14.71
CA TRP A 12 -18.47 3.94 -14.05
C TRP A 12 -17.63 5.17 -14.38
N LEU A 13 -17.74 5.73 -15.58
CA LEU A 13 -17.04 6.97 -15.94
C LEU A 13 -17.68 8.20 -15.28
N GLN A 14 -19.01 8.23 -15.13
CA GLN A 14 -19.73 9.30 -14.42
C GLN A 14 -19.53 9.23 -12.90
N HIS A 15 -19.43 8.01 -12.37
CA HIS A 15 -19.22 7.74 -10.95
C HIS A 15 -18.03 6.80 -10.77
N PRO A 16 -16.79 7.29 -11.01
CA PRO A 16 -15.61 6.47 -10.83
C PRO A 16 -15.57 5.97 -9.38
N PRO A 17 -15.45 4.65 -9.17
CA PRO A 17 -15.32 4.12 -7.83
C PRO A 17 -14.07 4.75 -7.22
N LYS A 18 -14.22 5.45 -6.09
CA LYS A 18 -13.08 5.97 -5.33
C LYS A 18 -12.58 4.82 -4.47
N PRO A 19 -11.46 4.17 -4.82
CA PRO A 19 -10.93 3.12 -3.97
C PRO A 19 -10.49 3.75 -2.64
N ARG A 20 -11.10 3.33 -1.54
CA ARG A 20 -10.64 3.67 -0.20
C ARG A 20 -9.55 2.68 0.18
N PHE A 21 -8.31 3.03 -0.13
CA PHE A 21 -7.16 2.28 0.34
C PHE A 21 -6.80 2.76 1.73
N PRO A 22 -6.72 1.86 2.73
CA PRO A 22 -6.28 2.24 4.05
C PRO A 22 -4.84 2.78 3.97
N LYS A 23 -4.60 3.92 4.60
CA LYS A 23 -3.27 4.49 4.74
C LYS A 23 -2.63 3.94 6.02
N PRO A 24 -1.42 3.36 5.94
CA PRO A 24 -0.72 2.95 7.14
C PRO A 24 -0.30 4.20 7.92
N LEU A 25 -0.69 4.25 9.19
CA LEU A 25 -0.20 5.19 10.18
C LEU A 25 1.00 4.55 10.90
N ASN A 26 2.00 5.35 11.25
CA ASN A 26 3.24 4.92 11.93
C ASN A 26 4.12 3.95 11.11
N LEU A 27 4.05 3.99 9.78
CA LEU A 27 5.02 3.27 8.95
C LEU A 27 6.33 4.10 8.87
N PRO A 28 7.49 3.57 9.29
CA PRO A 28 8.75 4.26 9.12
C PRO A 28 9.03 4.54 7.63
N PRO A 29 9.69 5.64 7.27
CA PRO A 29 9.98 5.96 5.87
C PRO A 29 10.72 4.80 5.17
N PHE A 30 10.12 4.31 4.08
CA PHE A 30 10.74 3.30 3.23
C PHE A 30 11.54 4.00 2.12
N LYS A 31 12.86 3.82 2.11
CA LYS A 31 13.74 4.38 1.07
C LYS A 31 14.22 3.29 0.12
N LYS A 32 14.39 3.64 -1.15
CA LYS A 32 15.05 2.75 -2.11
C LYS A 32 16.48 2.48 -1.62
N GLN A 33 16.82 1.20 -1.51
CA GLN A 33 18.11 0.77 -1.00
C GLN A 33 18.59 -0.45 -1.80
N SER A 34 19.89 -0.52 -2.06
CA SER A 34 20.54 -1.68 -2.69
C SER A 34 21.30 -2.46 -1.63
N PHE A 35 21.42 -3.77 -1.84
CA PHE A 35 22.14 -4.69 -0.96
C PHE A 35 23.14 -5.48 -1.79
N ARG A 36 24.28 -5.80 -1.22
CA ARG A 36 25.33 -6.61 -1.85
C ARG A 36 25.04 -8.10 -1.74
N SER A 37 24.14 -8.50 -0.83
CA SER A 37 23.73 -9.89 -0.64
C SER A 37 22.31 -10.03 -0.08
N TYR A 38 21.74 -11.23 -0.22
CA TYR A 38 20.47 -11.59 0.42
C TYR A 38 20.52 -11.53 1.95
N ALA A 39 21.66 -11.91 2.55
CA ALA A 39 21.84 -11.87 4.00
C ALA A 39 21.75 -10.43 4.53
N GLU A 40 22.40 -9.50 3.84
CA GLU A 40 22.35 -8.06 4.17
C GLU A 40 20.93 -7.51 4.04
N MET A 41 20.22 -7.85 2.94
CA MET A 41 18.82 -7.46 2.76
C MET A 41 17.93 -7.99 3.89
N ASN A 42 18.10 -9.26 4.29
CA ASN A 42 17.28 -9.87 5.33
C ASN A 42 17.56 -9.27 6.72
N ALA A 43 18.82 -8.98 7.02
CA ALA A 43 19.18 -8.26 8.24
C ALA A 43 18.52 -6.87 8.28
N TRP A 44 18.55 -6.15 7.17
CA TRP A 44 17.87 -4.86 7.05
C TRP A 44 16.34 -4.98 7.23
N LYS A 45 15.69 -5.98 6.61
CA LYS A 45 14.24 -6.22 6.77
C LYS A 45 13.90 -6.47 8.24
N ARG A 46 14.69 -7.27 8.93
CA ARG A 46 14.49 -7.55 10.37
C ARG A 46 14.58 -6.28 11.20
N GLN A 47 15.59 -5.45 10.96
CA GLN A 47 15.75 -4.16 11.64
C GLN A 47 14.58 -3.21 11.36
N TYR A 48 14.09 -3.18 10.11
CA TYR A 48 12.93 -2.37 9.75
C TYR A 48 11.65 -2.81 10.49
N LEU A 49 11.42 -4.12 10.61
CA LEU A 49 10.29 -4.66 11.40
C LEU A 49 10.40 -4.33 12.90
N LEU A 50 11.61 -4.36 13.46
CA LEU A 50 11.83 -3.97 14.86
C LEU A 50 11.46 -2.51 15.09
N ARG A 51 11.86 -1.60 14.19
CA ARG A 51 11.46 -0.18 14.29
C ARG A 51 9.95 0.02 14.23
N ILE A 52 9.26 -0.75 13.40
CA ILE A 52 7.78 -0.72 13.37
C ILE A 52 7.22 -1.12 14.74
N ALA A 53 7.75 -2.18 15.35
CA ALA A 53 7.32 -2.63 16.67
C ALA A 53 7.61 -1.58 17.77
N GLU A 54 8.78 -0.95 17.74
CA GLU A 54 9.17 0.14 18.65
C GLU A 54 8.25 1.36 18.55
N GLN A 55 7.72 1.65 17.36
CA GLN A 55 6.77 2.75 17.13
C GLN A 55 5.32 2.42 17.56
N GLY A 56 5.11 1.28 18.23
CA GLY A 56 3.78 0.83 18.67
C GLY A 56 3.02 0.03 17.62
N GLY A 57 3.70 -0.42 16.56
CA GLY A 57 3.11 -1.20 15.47
C GLY A 57 2.44 -0.37 14.39
N LEU A 58 1.82 -1.05 13.42
CA LEU A 58 1.10 -0.43 12.30
C LEU A 58 -0.37 -0.27 12.65
N THR A 59 -0.89 0.94 12.44
CA THR A 59 -2.33 1.22 12.48
C THR A 59 -2.79 1.70 11.10
N TRP A 60 -4.11 1.71 10.85
CA TRP A 60 -4.65 2.01 9.52
C TRP A 60 -5.73 3.09 9.61
N SER A 61 -5.68 4.07 8.72
CA SER A 61 -6.74 5.07 8.52
C SER A 61 -7.45 4.81 7.19
N PHE A 62 -8.78 4.82 7.19
CA PHE A 62 -9.62 4.63 5.99
C PHE A 62 -10.14 5.95 5.41
#